data_AF-A0A285S9U9-F1
#
_entry.id   AF-A0A285S9U9-F1
#
_cell.length_a   1.000
_cell.length_b   1.000
_cell.length_c   1.000
_cell.angle_alpha   90.00
_cell.angle_beta   90.00
_cell.angle_gamma   90.00
#
_symmetry.space_group_name_H-M   'P 1'
#
loop_
_entity.id
_entity.type
_entity.pdbx_description
1 polymer ?
#
loop_
_entity_poly.entity_id
_entity_poly.type
_entity_poly.pdbx_seq_one_letter_code
_entity_poly.pdbx_strand_id
1 'polypeptide(L)'
;MDIIASSYFLCPFDIMPEQEKRALSDKFMLRLPDGMRDRIKAAADASNRSMNAEIVATLEEKYPARDDALIEALEQFSKQLPKISMEEALRRMKEFEDQIRASKEGKSTSP
;
A
#
# COMPACT_ATOMS: atom_id res chain seq x y z
N MET A 1 -30.71 -56.50 -28.29
CA MET A 1 -31.66 -55.81 -27.40
C MET A 1 -30.85 -55.05 -26.38
N ASP A 2 -30.21 -54.01 -26.88
CA ASP A 2 -29.50 -52.98 -26.15
C ASP A 2 -30.50 -52.14 -25.38
N ILE A 3 -30.32 -51.96 -24.06
CA ILE A 3 -30.43 -50.65 -23.39
C ILE A 3 -29.49 -50.70 -22.18
N ILE A 4 -28.38 -49.97 -22.32
CA ILE A 4 -27.38 -49.71 -21.30
C ILE A 4 -28.06 -48.85 -20.22
N ALA A 5 -27.89 -49.23 -18.95
CA ALA A 5 -28.35 -48.47 -17.81
C ALA A 5 -27.79 -47.05 -17.85
N SER A 6 -28.65 -46.11 -18.24
CA SER A 6 -28.45 -44.67 -18.20
C SER A 6 -28.50 -44.19 -16.74
N SER A 7 -27.52 -44.58 -15.94
CA SER A 7 -27.17 -43.84 -14.73
C SER A 7 -26.14 -42.79 -15.13
N TYR A 8 -26.62 -41.68 -15.68
CA TYR A 8 -25.87 -40.44 -15.69
C TYR A 8 -25.44 -40.17 -14.25
N PHE A 9 -24.18 -40.48 -14.03
CA PHE A 9 -23.35 -40.03 -12.94
C PHE A 9 -23.46 -38.50 -12.93
N LEU A 10 -24.41 -37.99 -12.14
CA LEU A 10 -24.60 -36.58 -11.93
C LEU A 10 -23.31 -36.09 -11.25
N CYS A 11 -22.42 -35.49 -12.03
CA CYS A 11 -21.26 -34.78 -11.51
C CYS A 11 -21.79 -33.73 -10.52
N PRO A 12 -21.37 -33.73 -9.24
CA PRO A 12 -21.83 -32.78 -8.25
C PRO A 12 -21.11 -31.44 -8.42
N PHE A 13 -21.12 -30.87 -9.63
CA PHE A 13 -20.45 -29.62 -9.95
C PHE A 13 -21.35 -28.39 -9.73
N ASP A 14 -22.64 -28.60 -9.43
CA ASP A 14 -23.63 -27.53 -9.20
C ASP A 14 -23.78 -27.13 -7.72
N ILE A 15 -23.00 -27.71 -6.81
CA ILE A 15 -22.93 -27.28 -5.40
C ILE A 15 -21.49 -26.87 -5.09
N MET A 16 -21.00 -25.82 -5.75
CA MET A 16 -19.86 -25.07 -5.25
C MET A 16 -20.36 -23.73 -4.70
N PRO A 17 -20.06 -23.40 -3.42
CA PRO A 17 -20.53 -22.17 -2.80
C PRO A 17 -19.96 -20.96 -3.52
N GLU A 18 -20.83 -19.98 -3.80
CA GLU A 18 -20.56 -18.68 -4.45
C GLU A 18 -19.28 -17.96 -3.94
N GLN A 19 -18.82 -18.27 -2.72
CA GLN A 19 -17.61 -17.72 -2.12
C GLN A 19 -16.31 -18.09 -2.88
N GLU A 20 -16.23 -19.27 -3.49
CA GLU A 20 -15.02 -19.69 -4.22
C GLU A 20 -14.87 -18.97 -5.56
N LYS A 21 -15.99 -18.51 -6.14
CA LYS A 21 -16.04 -17.76 -7.40
C LYS A 21 -15.45 -16.34 -7.28
N ARG A 22 -15.54 -15.73 -6.09
CA ARG A 22 -14.98 -14.40 -5.79
C ARG A 22 -13.46 -14.42 -5.57
N ALA A 23 -12.90 -15.51 -5.05
CA ALA A 23 -11.44 -15.68 -4.96
C ALA A 23 -10.78 -15.91 -6.34
N LEU A 24 -11.56 -16.27 -7.36
CA LEU A 24 -11.10 -16.45 -8.74
C LEU A 24 -11.15 -15.17 -9.58
N SER A 25 -11.90 -14.14 -9.18
CA SER A 25 -12.11 -12.94 -10.01
C SER A 25 -10.94 -11.96 -10.05
N ASP A 26 -10.05 -11.99 -9.06
CA ASP A 26 -8.93 -11.04 -8.97
C ASP A 26 -7.65 -11.54 -9.67
N LYS A 27 -7.74 -12.66 -10.40
CA LYS A 27 -6.61 -13.24 -11.13
C LYS A 27 -6.45 -12.54 -12.49
N PHE A 28 -5.34 -11.82 -12.66
CA PHE A 28 -4.99 -11.18 -13.94
C PHE A 28 -3.88 -11.96 -14.66
N MET A 29 -4.11 -12.35 -15.92
CA MET A 29 -3.12 -13.06 -16.73
C MET A 29 -2.13 -12.07 -17.36
N LEU A 30 -0.96 -11.90 -16.75
CA LEU A 30 0.12 -11.05 -17.26
C LEU A 30 0.86 -11.71 -18.44
N ARG A 31 1.03 -10.96 -19.54
CA ARG A 31 1.92 -11.34 -20.64
C ARG A 31 3.28 -10.70 -20.42
N LEU A 32 4.29 -11.54 -20.20
CA LEU A 32 5.65 -11.10 -19.97
C LEU A 32 6.48 -11.28 -21.26
N PRO A 33 7.35 -10.34 -21.62
CA PRO A 33 8.34 -10.55 -22.67
C PRO A 33 9.35 -11.63 -22.29
N ASP A 34 10.04 -12.18 -23.30
CA ASP A 34 11.01 -13.26 -23.11
C ASP A 34 12.08 -12.91 -22.05
N GLY A 35 12.41 -13.91 -21.22
CA GLY A 35 13.39 -13.79 -20.13
C GLY A 35 12.92 -12.99 -18.91
N MET A 36 11.81 -12.24 -18.98
CA MET A 36 11.32 -11.48 -17.83
C MET A 36 10.81 -12.38 -16.70
N ARG A 37 10.19 -13.52 -17.03
CA ARG A 37 9.70 -14.49 -16.03
C ARG A 37 10.84 -15.06 -15.18
N ASP A 38 11.99 -15.38 -15.79
CA ASP A 38 13.14 -15.94 -15.08
C ASP A 38 13.78 -14.89 -14.16
N ARG A 39 13.81 -13.63 -14.59
CA ARG A 39 14.27 -12.51 -13.75
C ARG A 39 13.39 -12.34 -12.51
N ILE A 40 12.07 -12.40 -12.65
CA ILE A 40 11.13 -12.33 -11.52
C ILE A 40 11.32 -13.54 -10.60
N LYS A 41 11.54 -14.74 -11.17
CA LYS A 41 11.82 -15.94 -10.38
C LYS A 41 13.05 -15.77 -9.49
N ALA A 42 14.16 -15.32 -10.08
CA ALA A 42 15.40 -15.08 -9.35
C ALA A 42 15.24 -14.05 -8.23
N ALA A 43 14.46 -12.97 -8.47
CA ALA A 43 14.15 -11.98 -7.45
C ALA A 43 13.29 -12.57 -6.31
N ALA A 44 12.27 -13.37 -6.64
CA ALA A 44 11.42 -14.03 -5.66
C ALA A 44 12.21 -15.03 -4.79
N ASP A 45 13.09 -15.81 -5.40
CA ASP A 45 13.97 -16.75 -4.69
C ASP A 45 14.93 -16.01 -3.74
N ALA A 46 15.48 -14.86 -4.16
CA ALA A 46 16.33 -14.01 -3.31
C ALA A 46 15.55 -13.36 -2.15
N SER A 47 14.28 -13.02 -2.38
CA SER A 47 13.36 -12.46 -1.38
C SER A 47 12.71 -13.53 -0.49
N ASN A 48 12.97 -14.82 -0.76
CA ASN A 48 12.34 -15.97 -0.08
C ASN A 48 10.80 -15.93 -0.12
N ARG A 49 10.25 -15.52 -1.27
CA ARG A 49 8.80 -15.40 -1.55
C ARG A 49 8.40 -16.23 -2.76
N SER A 50 7.11 -16.49 -2.91
CA SER A 50 6.60 -17.03 -4.17
C SER A 50 6.70 -15.97 -5.27
N MET A 51 6.81 -16.41 -6.53
CA MET A 51 6.82 -15.51 -7.68
C MET A 51 5.63 -14.54 -7.69
N ASN A 52 4.44 -15.03 -7.32
CA ASN A 52 3.25 -14.19 -7.25
C ASN A 52 3.35 -13.15 -6.11
N ALA A 53 3.85 -13.55 -4.94
CA ALA A 53 4.05 -12.63 -3.82
C ALA A 53 5.06 -11.54 -4.15
N GLU A 54 6.11 -11.86 -4.92
CA GLU A 54 7.07 -10.86 -5.39
C GLU A 54 6.47 -9.88 -6.40
N ILE A 55 5.64 -10.36 -7.33
CA ILE A 55 4.90 -9.51 -8.26
C ILE A 55 3.99 -8.54 -7.49
N VAL A 56 3.21 -9.06 -6.52
CA VAL A 56 2.32 -8.22 -5.70
C VAL A 56 3.12 -7.19 -4.90
N ALA A 57 4.19 -7.60 -4.21
CA ALA A 57 5.01 -6.68 -3.41
C ALA A 57 5.63 -5.56 -4.27
N THR A 58 6.12 -5.89 -5.47
CA THR A 58 6.67 -4.90 -6.41
C THR A 58 5.59 -3.93 -6.89
N LEU A 59 4.38 -4.42 -7.14
CA LEU A 59 3.25 -3.59 -7.54
C LEU A 59 2.79 -2.69 -6.39
N GLU A 60 2.74 -3.17 -5.15
CA GLU A 60 2.39 -2.37 -3.98
C GLU A 60 3.42 -1.27 -3.70
N GLU A 61 4.71 -1.54 -3.91
CA GLU A 61 5.76 -0.54 -3.77
C GLU A 61 5.59 0.59 -4.80
N LYS A 62 5.29 0.23 -6.06
CA LYS A 62 5.20 1.22 -7.13
C LYS A 62 3.84 1.90 -7.23
N TYR A 63 2.78 1.20 -6.84
CA TYR A 63 1.38 1.60 -6.88
C TYR A 63 0.76 1.36 -5.50
N PRO A 64 1.17 2.13 -4.47
CA PRO A 64 0.61 1.98 -3.14
C PRO A 64 -0.89 2.21 -3.17
N ALA A 65 -1.62 1.50 -2.31
CA ALA A 65 -3.04 1.73 -2.12
C ALA A 65 -3.26 3.22 -1.80
N ARG A 66 -4.09 3.87 -2.61
CA ARG A 66 -4.47 5.25 -2.36
C ARG A 66 -5.39 5.27 -1.15
N ASP A 67 -4.87 5.74 -0.02
CA ASP A 67 -5.71 5.97 1.16
C ASP A 67 -6.41 7.32 0.99
N ASP A 68 -7.54 7.30 0.28
CA ASP A 68 -8.33 8.49 -0.01
C ASP A 68 -8.79 9.19 1.26
N ALA A 69 -9.05 8.45 2.34
CA ALA A 69 -9.42 9.02 3.63
C ALA A 69 -8.24 9.76 4.28
N LEU A 70 -7.04 9.19 4.22
CA LEU A 70 -5.82 9.87 4.68
C LEU A 70 -5.51 11.11 3.84
N ILE A 71 -5.65 11.02 2.52
CA ILE A 71 -5.41 12.15 1.61
C ILE A 71 -6.41 13.27 1.88
N GLU A 72 -7.70 12.95 2.05
CA GLU A 72 -8.73 13.92 2.37
C GLU A 72 -8.48 14.57 3.75
N ALA A 73 -8.09 13.78 4.76
CA ALA A 73 -7.74 14.29 6.07
C ALA A 73 -6.54 15.24 6.03
N LEU A 74 -5.50 14.89 5.26
CA LEU A 74 -4.32 15.75 5.05
C LEU A 74 -4.68 17.04 4.31
N GLU A 75 -5.55 16.97 3.30
CA GLU A 75 -6.03 18.16 2.60
C GLU A 75 -6.83 19.08 3.53
N GLN A 76 -7.72 18.52 4.35
CA GLN A 76 -8.49 19.29 5.35
C GLN A 76 -7.56 19.96 6.37
N PHE A 77 -6.56 19.23 6.87
CA PHE A 77 -5.56 19.77 7.78
C PHE A 77 -4.73 20.89 7.12
N SER A 78 -4.33 20.71 5.85
CA SER A 78 -3.58 21.71 5.10
C SER A 78 -4.33 23.04 4.92
N LYS A 79 -5.67 23.01 4.87
CA LYS A 79 -6.51 24.22 4.78
C LYS A 79 -6.53 25.03 6.08
N GLN A 80 -6.30 24.37 7.22
CA GLN A 80 -6.26 25.01 8.54
C GLN A 80 -4.88 25.58 8.86
N LEU A 81 -3.83 25.12 8.18
CA LEU A 81 -2.50 25.69 8.33
C LEU A 81 -2.49 27.12 7.79
N PRO A 82 -1.98 28.09 8.57
CA PRO A 82 -1.81 29.44 8.07
C PRO A 82 -0.81 29.37 6.91
N LYS A 83 -1.24 29.80 5.71
CA LYS A 83 -0.35 29.95 4.55
C LYS A 83 0.59 31.12 4.80
N ILE A 84 1.61 30.88 5.60
CA ILE A 84 2.69 31.82 5.84
C ILE A 84 3.73 31.66 4.73
N SER A 85 4.34 32.77 4.32
CA SER A 85 5.49 32.69 3.41
C SER A 85 6.65 31.99 4.13
N MET A 86 7.54 31.39 3.36
CA MET A 86 8.75 30.78 3.90
C MET A 86 9.57 31.77 4.74
N GLU A 87 9.58 33.05 4.35
CA GLU A 87 10.27 34.13 5.04
C GLU A 87 9.64 34.45 6.41
N GLU A 88 8.31 34.46 6.47
CA GLU A 88 7.55 34.66 7.71
C GLU A 88 7.74 33.47 8.68
N ALA A 89 7.78 32.24 8.15
CA ALA A 89 8.05 31.03 8.93
C ALA A 89 9.45 31.06 9.55
N LEU A 90 10.46 31.42 8.74
CA LEU A 90 11.84 31.57 9.19
C LEU A 90 11.99 32.66 10.24
N ARG A 91 11.28 33.78 10.09
CA ARG A 91 11.28 34.86 11.08
C ARG A 91 10.75 34.38 12.43
N ARG A 92 9.59 33.70 12.45
CA ARG A 92 8.98 33.16 13.67
C ARG A 92 9.84 32.10 14.35
N MET A 93 10.51 31.23 13.58
CA MET A 93 11.45 30.27 14.13
C MET A 93 12.62 30.95 14.84
N LYS A 94 13.20 31.97 14.20
CA LYS A 94 14.33 32.72 14.77
C LYS A 94 13.93 33.46 16.05
N GLU A 95 12.77 34.13 16.03
CA GLU A 95 12.21 34.79 17.22
C GLU A 95 12.00 33.82 18.38
N PHE A 96 11.53 32.61 18.09
CA PHE A 96 11.31 31.57 19.09
C PHE A 96 12.64 31.01 19.66
N GLU A 97 13.65 30.81 18.81
CA GLU A 97 15.00 30.41 19.24
C GLU A 97 15.64 31.46 20.16
N ASP A 98 15.51 32.74 19.83
CA ASP A 98 16.02 33.84 20.64
C ASP A 98 15.31 33.91 22.00
N GLN A 99 14.00 33.63 22.05
CA GLN A 99 13.24 33.53 23.30
C GLN A 99 13.68 32.34 24.19
N ILE A 100 13.97 31.18 23.58
CA ILE A 100 14.49 30.02 24.31
C ILE A 100 15.89 30.32 24.87
N ARG A 101 16.75 30.99 24.10
CA ARG A 101 18.08 31.40 24.55
C ARG A 101 18.00 32.35 25.75
N ALA A 102 17.18 33.40 25.65
CA ALA A 102 16.97 34.37 26.73
C ALA A 102 16.41 33.72 28.01
N SER A 103 15.50 32.74 27.86
CA SER A 103 14.92 32.00 29.00
C SER A 103 15.93 31.04 29.68
N LYS A 104 16.93 30.56 28.94
CA LYS A 104 18.02 29.72 29.51
C LYS A 104 19.04 30.57 30.26
N GLU A 105 19.29 31.80 29.83
CA GLU A 105 20.24 32.71 30.49
C GLU A 105 19.69 33.26 31.83
N GLY A 106 18.38 33.52 31.93
CA GLY A 106 17.74 34.01 33.16
C GLY A 106 17.56 32.98 34.29
N LYS A 107 17.82 31.68 34.05
CA LYS A 107 17.65 30.61 35.06
C LYS A 107 18.95 30.21 35.79
N SER A 108 20.08 30.84 35.48
CA SER A 108 21.40 30.55 36.08
C SER A 108 21.83 31.50 37.19
N THR A 109 21.03 32.52 37.51
CA THR A 109 21.33 33.48 38.59
C THR A 109 20.19 33.55 39.58
N SER A 110 20.16 32.62 40.54
CA SER A 110 19.84 32.96 41.92
C SER A 110 20.45 31.94 42.88
N PRO A 111 20.94 32.38 44.06
CA PRO A 111 21.82 31.63 44.96
C PRO A 111 21.13 30.50 45.73
#